data_AF-A0A1I8J3E5-F1
#
_entry.id   AF-A0A1I8J3E5-F1
#
_cell.length_a   1.000
_cell.length_b   1.000
_cell.length_c   1.000
_cell.angle_alpha   90.00
_cell.angle_beta   90.00
_cell.angle_gamma   90.00
#
_symmetry.space_group_name_H-M   'P 1'
#
loop_
_entity.id
_entity.type
_entity.pdbx_description
1 polymer ?
#
loop_
_entity_poly.entity_id
_entity_poly.type
_entity_poly.pdbx_seq_one_letter_code
_entity_poly.pdbx_strand_id
1 'polypeptide(L)'
;MSSKGLIFGLLLQLLLLCSSCFGAGQQRQTPELNQAAIRAVLEAAMRCQNLPQVHTAVVHAGIHLYSFRLQLHSNGSDSVLLPLASISKGMFSTALPFVQKQLQADRNDPNFDLLTTPIKQLLGDSDFWFLDHVRTDEVTIEDLTSHTTGLSRHDALSLWSGIKTKAELAELTGRFNATGTFRGSFIYNNLVWTIADLTVERLTGMNFTAYMRKFLWQPLGMNGAVGSSEVDARGLVAKLFRSSKHFGSGPVPFERTDLERTLDIVEAAGGIYAPLGDMVKYMQHHTAANYSSFLPPPPPFKSVNGFNAGPAFDPRLLNYSNVRLADLPDIDTESYGHGWSRQWYRDSLSYEHSGSVFDANCHLRVLPKRRLSVFAHTSLGRSDSPSQSAYANIVSQYITDLLLQNSSYVTQENVCSLLRDNSAEPPIVVPRRLLSQADLQTCVGSFGNYGFGTVSVSENSTSGLLNAAYGSVLYELTPVRLAGDTESQYSFFLAILRPGGFPLPPPVLGSNASHVTLQPGSLNPQLGQPLTPLFLRISSAGQGQPVVINSPAFEATARLEKGLQPDSWRRPVLCPVEPKAAGAVTGTLLATAAAAVAATAAFSG
;
A
#
# COMPACT_ATOMS: atom_id res chain seq x y z
N MET A 1 7.25 -77.05 -24.40
CA MET A 1 7.73 -75.66 -24.22
C MET A 1 7.20 -75.17 -22.87
N SER A 2 8.09 -74.75 -21.96
CA SER A 2 7.75 -74.62 -20.54
C SER A 2 6.93 -73.36 -20.25
N SER A 3 5.97 -73.48 -19.32
CA SER A 3 5.09 -72.42 -18.83
C SER A 3 5.82 -71.17 -18.29
N LYS A 4 7.12 -71.30 -18.00
CA LYS A 4 7.98 -70.19 -17.58
C LYS A 4 8.33 -69.22 -18.72
N GLY A 5 8.36 -69.70 -19.97
CA GLY A 5 8.63 -68.86 -21.14
C GLY A 5 7.46 -67.97 -21.54
N LEU A 6 6.21 -68.43 -21.35
CA LEU A 6 5.01 -67.68 -21.68
C LEU A 6 4.78 -66.50 -20.71
N ILE A 7 5.06 -66.71 -19.42
CA ILE A 7 4.91 -65.69 -18.38
C ILE A 7 5.97 -64.59 -18.54
N PHE A 8 7.20 -64.95 -18.93
CA PHE A 8 8.26 -63.97 -19.18
C PHE A 8 7.99 -63.12 -20.43
N GLY A 9 7.40 -63.72 -21.48
CA GLY A 9 6.97 -63.00 -22.68
C GLY A 9 5.83 -62.00 -22.41
N LEU A 10 4.84 -62.38 -21.59
CA LEU A 10 3.72 -61.50 -21.22
C LEU A 10 4.17 -60.33 -20.33
N LEU A 11 5.08 -60.55 -19.38
CA LEU A 11 5.63 -59.49 -18.54
C LEU A 11 6.48 -58.49 -19.33
N LEU A 12 7.25 -58.96 -20.32
CA LEU A 12 8.03 -58.08 -21.19
C LEU A 12 7.14 -57.24 -22.14
N GLN A 13 6.03 -57.80 -22.63
CA GLN A 13 5.05 -57.06 -23.42
C GLN A 13 4.27 -56.03 -22.58
N LEU A 14 3.91 -56.34 -21.32
CA LEU A 14 3.29 -55.39 -20.39
C LEU A 14 4.25 -54.25 -19.97
N LEU A 15 5.55 -54.51 -19.82
CA LEU A 15 6.56 -53.49 -19.56
C LEU A 15 6.81 -52.57 -20.77
N LEU A 16 6.75 -53.11 -22.00
CA LEU A 16 6.87 -52.33 -23.24
C LEU A 16 5.60 -51.50 -23.55
N LEU A 17 4.42 -51.99 -23.16
CA LEU A 17 3.14 -51.26 -23.24
C LEU A 17 3.02 -50.16 -22.16
N CYS A 18 3.58 -50.37 -20.96
CA CYS A 18 3.67 -49.30 -19.95
C CYS A 18 4.67 -48.20 -20.33
N SER A 19 5.75 -48.53 -21.03
CA SER A 19 6.77 -47.57 -21.46
C SER A 19 6.28 -46.61 -22.55
N SER A 20 5.23 -46.99 -23.30
CA SER A 20 4.64 -46.17 -24.36
C SER A 20 3.52 -45.25 -23.86
N CYS A 21 3.03 -45.43 -22.63
CA CYS A 21 2.05 -44.52 -21.99
C CYS A 21 2.70 -43.36 -21.20
N PHE A 22 4.01 -43.41 -20.93
CA PHE A 22 4.73 -42.34 -20.22
C PHE A 22 5.34 -41.26 -21.14
N GLY A 23 5.17 -41.38 -22.46
CA GLY A 23 5.71 -40.45 -23.46
C GLY A 23 4.74 -39.35 -23.93
N ALA A 24 3.45 -39.44 -23.60
CA ALA A 24 2.49 -38.37 -23.86
C ALA A 24 2.42 -37.43 -22.66
N GLY A 25 3.58 -36.86 -22.29
CA GLY A 25 3.55 -35.59 -21.59
C GLY A 25 2.79 -34.64 -22.51
N GLN A 26 1.57 -34.27 -22.14
CA GLN A 26 0.85 -33.17 -22.74
C GLN A 26 1.87 -32.01 -22.74
N GLN A 27 2.50 -31.74 -23.88
CA GLN A 27 3.06 -30.44 -24.16
C GLN A 27 1.86 -29.53 -24.02
N ARG A 28 1.67 -28.96 -22.82
CA ARG A 28 0.75 -27.83 -22.64
C ARG A 28 1.28 -26.82 -23.63
N GLN A 29 0.63 -26.73 -24.79
CA GLN A 29 0.85 -25.65 -25.73
C GLN A 29 0.78 -24.39 -24.88
N THR A 30 1.92 -23.73 -24.73
CA THR A 30 1.94 -22.35 -24.28
C THR A 30 0.95 -21.63 -25.19
N PRO A 31 -0.08 -20.97 -24.63
CA PRO A 31 -1.04 -20.24 -25.45
C PRO A 31 -0.25 -19.39 -26.44
N GLU A 32 -0.46 -19.59 -27.74
CA GLU A 32 0.23 -18.81 -28.77
C GLU A 32 -0.36 -17.41 -28.73
N LEU A 33 0.19 -16.59 -27.85
CA LEU A 33 -0.35 -15.29 -27.54
C LEU A 33 -0.04 -14.35 -28.69
N ASN A 34 -1.06 -13.66 -29.19
CA ASN A 34 -0.88 -12.66 -30.24
C ASN A 34 -0.15 -11.43 -29.67
N GLN A 35 1.18 -11.51 -29.65
CA GLN A 35 2.07 -10.46 -29.16
C GLN A 35 1.87 -9.13 -29.91
N ALA A 36 1.51 -9.19 -31.20
CA ALA A 36 1.22 -8.00 -31.99
C ALA A 36 -0.06 -7.29 -31.53
N ALA A 37 -1.13 -8.04 -31.25
CA ALA A 37 -2.36 -7.48 -30.70
C ALA A 37 -2.12 -6.82 -29.33
N ILE A 38 -1.32 -7.47 -28.48
CA ILE A 38 -1.00 -6.93 -27.17
C ILE A 38 -0.22 -5.63 -27.30
N ARG A 39 0.84 -5.64 -28.09
CA ARG A 39 1.64 -4.45 -28.38
C ARG A 39 0.76 -3.31 -28.91
N ALA A 40 -0.18 -3.58 -29.81
CA ALA A 40 -1.06 -2.55 -30.37
C ALA A 40 -1.93 -1.86 -29.31
N VAL A 41 -2.47 -2.60 -28.33
CA VAL A 41 -3.22 -2.02 -27.20
C VAL A 41 -2.31 -1.20 -26.29
N LEU A 42 -1.10 -1.69 -25.99
CA LEU A 42 -0.14 -0.94 -25.16
C LEU A 42 0.32 0.36 -25.85
N GLU A 43 0.57 0.32 -27.16
CA GLU A 43 0.91 1.50 -27.97
C GLU A 43 -0.26 2.48 -28.08
N ALA A 44 -1.50 1.99 -28.15
CA ALA A 44 -2.69 2.84 -28.06
C ALA A 44 -2.76 3.54 -26.68
N ALA A 45 -2.63 2.79 -25.59
CA ALA A 45 -2.61 3.32 -24.22
C ALA A 45 -1.52 4.39 -24.03
N MET A 46 -0.30 4.13 -24.49
CA MET A 46 0.80 5.10 -24.46
C MET A 46 0.47 6.38 -25.21
N ARG A 47 -0.06 6.27 -26.43
CA ARG A 47 -0.36 7.43 -27.27
C ARG A 47 -1.45 8.30 -26.67
N CYS A 48 -2.59 7.73 -26.28
CA CYS A 48 -3.73 8.54 -25.84
C CYS A 48 -3.59 9.12 -24.44
N GLN A 49 -2.81 8.48 -23.56
CA GLN A 49 -2.50 9.03 -22.24
C GLN A 49 -1.17 9.78 -22.20
N ASN A 50 -0.44 9.87 -23.33
CA ASN A 50 0.89 10.44 -23.41
C ASN A 50 1.84 9.83 -22.34
N LEU A 51 1.75 8.51 -22.14
CA LEU A 51 2.62 7.79 -21.19
C LEU A 51 4.03 7.72 -21.76
N PRO A 52 5.05 8.20 -21.05
CA PRO A 52 6.43 8.04 -21.49
C PRO A 52 6.87 6.57 -21.59
N GLN A 53 6.31 5.69 -20.76
CA GLN A 53 6.70 4.28 -20.69
C GLN A 53 5.52 3.36 -20.29
N VAL A 54 5.49 2.19 -20.94
CA VAL A 54 4.71 1.03 -20.51
C VAL A 54 5.59 -0.22 -20.59
N HIS A 55 5.76 -0.87 -19.44
CA HIS A 55 6.49 -2.12 -19.29
C HIS A 55 5.55 -3.23 -18.85
N THR A 56 5.67 -4.41 -19.45
CA THR A 56 4.93 -5.59 -18.99
C THR A 56 5.74 -6.85 -19.19
N ALA A 57 5.49 -7.84 -18.35
CA ALA A 57 6.03 -9.18 -18.50
C ALA A 57 4.95 -10.22 -18.19
N VAL A 58 5.09 -11.39 -18.83
CA VAL A 58 4.25 -12.56 -18.55
C VAL A 58 5.14 -13.77 -18.33
N VAL A 59 4.85 -14.49 -17.25
CA VAL A 59 5.47 -15.78 -16.93
C VAL A 59 4.39 -16.82 -16.76
N HIS A 60 4.51 -17.93 -17.48
CA HIS A 60 3.62 -19.08 -17.36
C HIS A 60 4.43 -20.33 -17.09
N ALA A 61 4.04 -21.10 -16.08
CA ALA A 61 4.69 -22.33 -15.70
C ALA A 61 6.19 -22.18 -15.36
N GLY A 62 6.63 -21.01 -14.87
CA GLY A 62 8.04 -20.70 -14.61
C GLY A 62 8.83 -20.31 -15.86
N ILE A 63 8.18 -20.27 -17.03
CA ILE A 63 8.77 -19.89 -18.31
C ILE A 63 8.36 -18.44 -18.61
N HIS A 64 9.36 -17.59 -18.85
CA HIS A 64 9.14 -16.24 -19.36
C HIS A 64 8.58 -16.33 -20.79
N LEU A 65 7.34 -15.88 -20.99
CA LEU A 65 6.69 -15.94 -22.31
C LEU A 65 7.09 -14.76 -23.18
N TYR A 66 6.95 -13.55 -22.65
CA TYR A 66 7.36 -12.31 -23.32
C TYR A 66 7.46 -11.16 -22.32
N SER A 67 8.14 -10.10 -22.74
CA SER A 67 8.14 -8.81 -22.09
C SER A 67 8.12 -7.70 -23.13
N PHE A 68 7.35 -6.65 -22.85
CA PHE A 68 7.35 -5.44 -23.66
C PHE A 68 7.94 -4.30 -22.85
N ARG A 69 8.83 -3.54 -23.50
CA ARG A 69 9.42 -2.31 -22.98
C ARG A 69 9.18 -1.20 -23.97
N LEU A 70 8.04 -0.53 -23.85
CA LEU A 70 7.67 0.57 -24.73
C LEU A 70 8.03 1.88 -24.05
N GLN A 71 8.83 2.72 -24.72
CA GLN A 71 9.36 3.98 -24.19
C GLN A 71 9.43 5.05 -25.29
N LEU A 72 9.10 6.31 -24.97
CA LEU A 72 9.19 7.44 -25.91
C LEU A 72 10.63 7.93 -26.11
N HIS A 73 11.48 7.88 -25.07
CA HIS A 73 12.81 8.52 -25.05
C HIS A 73 13.89 7.64 -24.39
N SER A 74 14.11 6.42 -24.88
CA SER A 74 15.42 5.75 -24.91
C SER A 74 15.32 4.45 -25.71
N ASN A 75 16.40 4.02 -26.37
CA ASN A 75 16.55 2.61 -26.73
C ASN A 75 16.63 1.84 -25.41
N GLY A 76 15.56 1.12 -25.05
CA GLY A 76 15.34 0.55 -23.73
C GLY A 76 16.52 -0.29 -23.25
N SER A 77 17.33 0.28 -22.36
CA SER A 77 18.35 -0.47 -21.63
C SER A 77 17.66 -1.46 -20.68
N ASP A 78 18.17 -2.70 -20.61
CA ASP A 78 17.79 -3.70 -19.60
C ASP A 78 17.97 -3.20 -18.16
N SER A 79 18.69 -2.08 -17.96
CA SER A 79 19.08 -1.54 -16.67
C SER A 79 18.15 -0.47 -16.09
N VAL A 80 17.03 -0.12 -16.73
CA VAL A 80 16.09 0.87 -16.16
C VAL A 80 15.47 0.29 -14.90
N LEU A 81 15.56 1.04 -13.81
CA LEU A 81 14.99 0.71 -12.52
C LEU A 81 13.55 1.21 -12.45
N LEU A 82 12.61 0.29 -12.24
CA LEU A 82 11.19 0.56 -12.12
C LEU A 82 10.83 0.69 -10.64
N PRO A 83 10.22 1.80 -10.20
CA PRO A 83 9.65 1.90 -8.87
C PRO A 83 8.53 0.86 -8.73
N LEU A 84 8.65 -0.05 -7.76
CA LEU A 84 7.66 -1.10 -7.56
C LEU A 84 6.52 -0.67 -6.64
N ALA A 85 6.65 0.50 -6.01
CA ALA A 85 5.65 1.05 -5.09
C ALA A 85 5.14 -0.05 -4.15
N SER A 86 3.84 -0.15 -3.90
CA SER A 86 3.31 -1.09 -2.92
C SER A 86 3.44 -2.59 -3.25
N ILE A 87 3.93 -2.98 -4.43
CA ILE A 87 4.39 -4.37 -4.65
C ILE A 87 5.55 -4.73 -3.69
N SER A 88 6.29 -3.71 -3.19
CA SER A 88 7.31 -3.88 -2.14
C SER A 88 6.79 -4.63 -0.92
N LYS A 89 5.51 -4.47 -0.56
CA LYS A 89 4.85 -5.13 0.56
C LYS A 89 4.86 -6.65 0.41
N GLY A 90 4.34 -7.14 -0.72
CA GLY A 90 4.32 -8.57 -1.03
C GLY A 90 5.72 -9.15 -1.12
N MET A 91 6.70 -8.39 -1.63
CA MET A 91 8.11 -8.81 -1.66
C MET A 91 8.72 -8.91 -0.26
N PHE A 92 8.52 -7.91 0.61
CA PHE A 92 8.95 -7.96 2.01
C PHE A 92 8.39 -9.20 2.70
N SER A 93 7.08 -9.43 2.59
CA SER A 93 6.44 -10.61 3.18
C SER A 93 6.92 -11.94 2.60
N THR A 94 7.32 -11.98 1.32
CA THR A 94 7.90 -13.19 0.69
C THR A 94 9.21 -13.62 1.36
N ALA A 95 9.96 -12.67 1.94
CA ALA A 95 11.24 -12.95 2.59
C ALA A 95 11.12 -13.33 4.09
N LEU A 96 10.01 -13.01 4.76
CA LEU A 96 9.80 -13.28 6.19
C LEU A 96 10.03 -14.75 6.62
N PRO A 97 9.64 -15.78 5.85
CA PRO A 97 9.90 -17.17 6.23
C PRO A 97 11.38 -17.52 6.43
N PHE A 98 12.31 -16.85 5.73
CA PHE A 98 13.75 -17.03 5.96
C PHE A 98 14.18 -16.53 7.32
N VAL A 99 13.68 -15.36 7.72
CA VAL A 99 13.98 -14.77 9.02
C VAL A 99 13.39 -15.62 10.13
N GLN A 100 12.15 -16.11 9.97
CA GLN A 100 11.60 -17.05 10.94
C GLN A 100 12.49 -18.27 11.12
N LYS A 101 12.92 -18.92 10.03
CA LYS A 101 13.81 -20.08 10.11
C LYS A 101 15.15 -19.75 10.77
N GLN A 102 15.72 -18.59 10.47
CA GLN A 102 16.95 -18.13 11.10
C GLN A 102 16.74 -17.93 12.61
N LEU A 103 15.67 -17.22 13.02
CA LEU A 103 15.37 -16.96 14.43
C LEU A 103 15.05 -18.24 15.21
N GLN A 104 14.35 -19.20 14.61
CA GLN A 104 14.11 -20.51 15.22
C GLN A 104 15.43 -21.23 15.53
N ALA A 105 16.40 -21.16 14.61
CA ALA A 105 17.73 -21.74 14.80
C ALA A 105 18.53 -20.97 15.88
N ASP A 106 18.58 -19.64 15.78
CA ASP A 106 19.33 -18.77 16.70
C ASP A 106 18.80 -18.88 18.15
N ARG A 107 17.48 -19.07 18.32
CA ARG A 107 16.81 -19.25 19.61
C ARG A 107 16.81 -20.70 20.12
N ASN A 108 17.22 -21.66 19.29
CA ASN A 108 17.02 -23.09 19.53
C ASN A 108 15.57 -23.43 19.90
N ASP A 109 14.62 -22.77 19.22
CA ASP A 109 13.18 -22.93 19.43
C ASP A 109 12.48 -23.14 18.08
N PRO A 110 12.22 -24.39 17.68
CA PRO A 110 11.53 -24.68 16.42
C PRO A 110 10.06 -24.25 16.41
N ASN A 111 9.46 -23.97 17.57
CA ASN A 111 8.07 -23.55 17.70
C ASN A 111 7.90 -22.03 17.67
N PHE A 112 9.00 -21.27 17.68
CA PHE A 112 8.95 -19.82 17.58
C PHE A 112 8.24 -19.39 16.29
N ASP A 113 7.24 -18.53 16.42
CA ASP A 113 6.48 -17.96 15.31
C ASP A 113 6.69 -16.44 15.23
N LEU A 114 7.40 -15.99 14.20
CA LEU A 114 7.69 -14.58 13.99
C LEU A 114 6.42 -13.77 13.68
N LEU A 115 5.46 -14.36 12.99
CA LEU A 115 4.28 -13.65 12.49
C LEU A 115 3.27 -13.40 13.59
N THR A 116 3.15 -14.32 14.54
CA THR A 116 2.14 -14.28 15.60
C THR A 116 2.68 -13.88 16.97
N THR A 117 4.01 -13.84 17.17
CA THR A 117 4.58 -13.33 18.42
C THR A 117 4.36 -11.81 18.50
N PRO A 118 3.80 -11.28 19.61
CA PRO A 118 3.59 -9.84 19.75
C PRO A 118 4.88 -9.02 19.63
N ILE A 119 4.82 -7.87 18.96
CA ILE A 119 5.97 -6.99 18.73
C ILE A 119 6.64 -6.59 20.05
N LYS A 120 5.85 -6.33 21.09
CA LYS A 120 6.33 -6.03 22.44
C LYS A 120 7.23 -7.15 23.01
N GLN A 121 6.89 -8.42 22.75
CA GLN A 121 7.71 -9.55 23.18
C GLN A 121 8.98 -9.72 22.33
N LEU A 122 8.96 -9.25 21.07
CA LEU A 122 10.10 -9.30 20.16
C LEU A 122 11.13 -8.20 20.45
N LEU A 123 10.68 -6.99 20.80
CA LEU A 123 11.53 -5.79 20.94
C LEU A 123 11.69 -5.26 22.36
N GLY A 124 10.78 -5.59 23.29
CA GLY A 124 10.75 -5.04 24.65
C GLY A 124 9.97 -3.72 24.80
N ASP A 125 9.78 -3.30 26.05
CA ASP A 125 8.83 -2.23 26.45
C ASP A 125 9.27 -0.78 26.12
N SER A 126 10.56 -0.56 25.90
CA SER A 126 11.14 0.77 25.74
C SER A 126 11.00 1.34 24.34
N ASP A 127 10.84 0.50 23.31
CA ASP A 127 11.10 0.87 21.93
C ASP A 127 9.85 0.89 21.03
N PHE A 128 8.69 0.40 21.50
CA PHE A 128 7.47 0.32 20.70
C PHE A 128 6.19 0.37 21.54
N TRP A 129 5.19 1.15 21.09
CA TRP A 129 3.90 1.29 21.78
C TRP A 129 2.84 1.93 20.87
N PHE A 130 1.57 1.73 21.22
CA PHE A 130 0.40 2.43 20.67
C PHE A 130 -0.37 3.15 21.80
N LEU A 131 -1.25 4.10 21.44
CA LEU A 131 -2.08 4.81 22.43
C LEU A 131 -2.97 3.90 23.29
N ASP A 132 -3.27 2.67 22.88
CA ASP A 132 -4.04 1.71 23.66
C ASP A 132 -3.25 0.45 24.04
N HIS A 133 -3.66 -0.17 25.16
CA HIS A 133 -3.00 -1.34 25.73
C HIS A 133 -3.12 -2.57 24.83
N VAL A 134 -4.29 -2.82 24.25
CA VAL A 134 -4.52 -4.02 23.43
C VAL A 134 -3.56 -4.05 22.25
N ARG A 135 -3.47 -2.95 21.48
CA ARG A 135 -2.53 -2.88 20.36
C ARG A 135 -1.08 -2.91 20.82
N THR A 136 -0.76 -2.22 21.91
CA THR A 136 0.62 -2.23 22.45
C THR A 136 1.06 -3.64 22.83
N ASP A 137 0.18 -4.41 23.45
CA ASP A 137 0.52 -5.70 24.04
C ASP A 137 0.38 -6.86 23.04
N GLU A 138 -0.55 -6.77 22.08
CA GLU A 138 -0.98 -7.90 21.27
C GLU A 138 -0.71 -7.76 19.76
N VAL A 139 -0.28 -6.60 19.26
CA VAL A 139 -0.01 -6.42 17.82
C VAL A 139 1.15 -7.31 17.38
N THR A 140 1.03 -7.93 16.20
CA THR A 140 2.04 -8.82 15.63
C THR A 140 2.50 -8.36 14.25
N ILE A 141 3.53 -8.99 13.68
CA ILE A 141 3.93 -8.73 12.29
C ILE A 141 2.80 -9.10 11.32
N GLU A 142 2.02 -10.14 11.60
CA GLU A 142 0.83 -10.49 10.82
C GLU A 142 -0.18 -9.34 10.80
N ASP A 143 -0.46 -8.72 11.93
CA ASP A 143 -1.41 -7.60 11.98
C ASP A 143 -0.95 -6.39 11.18
N LEU A 144 0.34 -6.05 11.30
CA LEU A 144 0.96 -4.93 10.58
C LEU A 144 0.94 -5.17 9.07
N THR A 145 1.33 -6.37 8.63
CA THR A 145 1.43 -6.73 7.21
C THR A 145 0.08 -7.07 6.57
N SER A 146 -0.98 -7.21 7.36
CA SER A 146 -2.36 -7.46 6.90
C SER A 146 -3.31 -6.27 7.09
N HIS A 147 -2.80 -5.12 7.56
CA HIS A 147 -3.60 -3.90 7.77
C HIS A 147 -4.78 -4.07 8.75
N THR A 148 -4.62 -4.93 9.77
CA THR A 148 -5.66 -5.21 10.77
C THR A 148 -5.47 -4.43 12.07
N THR A 149 -4.60 -3.41 12.07
CA THR A 149 -4.37 -2.56 13.24
C THR A 149 -5.56 -1.66 13.56
N GLY A 150 -6.41 -1.33 12.59
CA GLY A 150 -7.47 -0.34 12.74
C GLY A 150 -6.96 1.12 12.82
N LEU A 151 -5.69 1.36 12.50
CA LEU A 151 -5.12 2.71 12.38
C LEU A 151 -5.35 3.24 10.97
N SER A 152 -5.76 4.51 10.87
CA SER A 152 -5.91 5.21 9.58
C SER A 152 -4.57 5.40 8.87
N ARG A 153 -4.66 5.53 7.55
CA ARG A 153 -3.57 5.96 6.67
C ARG A 153 -3.09 7.36 7.06
N HIS A 154 -1.77 7.58 7.06
CA HIS A 154 -1.15 8.86 7.42
C HIS A 154 0.11 9.17 6.58
N ASP A 155 0.08 8.91 5.28
CA ASP A 155 1.27 9.00 4.39
C ASP A 155 1.85 10.41 4.27
N ALA A 156 1.01 11.44 4.43
CA ALA A 156 1.43 12.84 4.50
C ALA A 156 2.53 13.07 5.55
N LEU A 157 2.50 12.31 6.65
CA LEU A 157 3.51 12.38 7.69
C LEU A 157 4.90 12.05 7.13
N SER A 158 5.07 10.90 6.47
CA SER A 158 6.39 10.50 5.96
C SER A 158 6.88 11.39 4.84
N LEU A 159 5.97 11.98 4.05
CA LEU A 159 6.31 12.84 2.92
C LEU A 159 6.73 14.25 3.32
N TRP A 160 6.14 14.82 4.39
CA TRP A 160 6.20 16.27 4.60
C TRP A 160 6.87 16.69 5.91
N SER A 161 6.84 15.85 6.96
CA SER A 161 7.15 16.27 8.34
C SER A 161 8.64 16.36 8.71
N GLY A 162 9.56 16.01 7.79
CA GLY A 162 11.00 16.07 8.04
C GLY A 162 11.56 14.96 8.94
N ILE A 163 10.79 13.89 9.17
CA ILE A 163 11.23 12.65 9.84
C ILE A 163 12.41 12.04 9.08
N LYS A 164 13.40 11.52 9.82
CA LYS A 164 14.66 11.02 9.22
C LYS A 164 14.89 9.54 9.45
N THR A 165 14.22 8.93 10.42
CA THR A 165 14.45 7.53 10.78
C THR A 165 13.14 6.72 10.86
N LYS A 166 13.25 5.40 10.62
CA LYS A 166 12.14 4.45 10.82
C LYS A 166 11.64 4.43 12.26
N ALA A 167 12.54 4.62 13.23
CA ALA A 167 12.20 4.66 14.66
C ALA A 167 11.35 5.88 15.01
N GLU A 168 11.72 7.07 14.55
CA GLU A 168 10.91 8.29 14.72
C GLU A 168 9.52 8.13 14.08
N LEU A 169 9.45 7.57 12.87
CA LEU A 169 8.17 7.33 12.18
C LEU A 169 7.30 6.31 12.93
N ALA A 170 7.90 5.23 13.43
CA ALA A 170 7.21 4.22 14.23
C ALA A 170 6.66 4.81 15.53
N GLU A 171 7.44 5.66 16.22
CA GLU A 171 7.02 6.32 17.45
C GLU A 171 5.84 7.27 17.21
N LEU A 172 5.89 8.09 16.15
CA LEU A 172 4.79 8.98 15.78
C LEU A 172 3.55 8.18 15.35
N THR A 173 3.74 7.05 14.66
CA THR A 173 2.65 6.14 14.31
C THR A 173 1.96 5.57 15.55
N GLY A 174 2.72 5.33 16.62
CA GLY A 174 2.21 4.94 17.94
C GLY A 174 1.25 5.95 18.57
N ARG A 175 1.37 7.24 18.21
CA ARG A 175 0.58 8.36 18.76
C ARG A 175 -0.76 8.57 18.05
N PHE A 176 -1.10 7.77 17.03
CA PHE A 176 -2.34 7.96 16.29
C PHE A 176 -3.55 7.31 16.97
N ASN A 177 -4.67 8.02 16.90
CA ASN A 177 -5.95 7.45 17.28
C ASN A 177 -6.38 6.40 16.26
N ALA A 178 -6.88 5.27 16.75
CA ALA A 178 -7.49 4.26 15.89
C ALA A 178 -8.85 4.74 15.36
N THR A 179 -9.15 4.36 14.12
CA THR A 179 -10.42 4.68 13.44
C THR A 179 -11.27 3.44 13.21
N GLY A 180 -10.66 2.25 13.31
CA GLY A 180 -11.33 0.96 13.32
C GLY A 180 -10.95 0.12 14.54
N THR A 181 -11.62 -1.02 14.68
CA THR A 181 -11.33 -1.99 15.74
C THR A 181 -10.08 -2.81 15.40
N PHE A 182 -9.24 -3.09 16.41
CA PHE A 182 -8.09 -3.96 16.23
C PHE A 182 -8.57 -5.36 15.84
N ARG A 183 -8.02 -5.94 14.76
CA ARG A 183 -8.42 -7.22 14.14
C ARG A 183 -9.88 -7.32 13.70
N GLY A 184 -10.67 -6.25 13.80
CA GLY A 184 -12.05 -6.21 13.34
C GLY A 184 -12.27 -5.27 12.15
N SER A 185 -11.21 -4.68 11.61
CA SER A 185 -11.29 -3.77 10.46
C SER A 185 -10.03 -3.87 9.61
N PHE A 186 -10.21 -3.89 8.28
CA PHE A 186 -9.13 -3.68 7.31
C PHE A 186 -8.99 -2.18 7.02
N ILE A 187 -7.84 -1.59 7.37
CA ILE A 187 -7.55 -0.18 7.07
C ILE A 187 -6.13 -0.07 6.50
N TYR A 188 -6.05 0.17 5.19
CA TYR A 188 -4.78 0.31 4.48
C TYR A 188 -3.94 1.45 5.07
N ASN A 189 -2.74 1.13 5.53
CA ASN A 189 -1.84 2.09 6.15
C ASN A 189 -0.38 1.74 5.84
N ASN A 190 0.36 2.63 5.17
CA ASN A 190 1.75 2.38 4.85
C ASN A 190 2.68 2.43 6.06
N LEU A 191 2.36 3.23 7.06
CA LEU A 191 3.28 3.48 8.18
C LEU A 191 3.43 2.27 9.10
N VAL A 192 2.42 1.41 9.19
CA VAL A 192 2.52 0.16 9.96
C VAL A 192 3.51 -0.84 9.34
N TRP A 193 3.81 -0.72 8.05
CA TRP A 193 4.87 -1.51 7.42
C TRP A 193 6.26 -1.06 7.86
N THR A 194 6.45 0.23 8.20
CA THR A 194 7.71 0.71 8.80
C THR A 194 7.95 0.07 10.16
N ILE A 195 6.90 -0.16 10.96
CA ILE A 195 7.02 -0.88 12.24
C ILE A 195 7.46 -2.33 12.02
N ALA A 196 6.87 -3.02 11.03
CA ALA A 196 7.25 -4.39 10.69
C ALA A 196 8.70 -4.48 10.18
N ASP A 197 9.10 -3.55 9.31
CA ASP A 197 10.48 -3.41 8.82
C ASP A 197 11.47 -3.17 9.95
N LEU A 198 11.18 -2.19 10.82
CA LEU A 198 12.01 -1.88 11.99
C LEU A 198 12.14 -3.08 12.93
N THR A 199 11.07 -3.86 13.10
CA THR A 199 11.11 -5.08 13.94
C THR A 199 12.05 -6.12 13.34
N VAL A 200 11.98 -6.37 12.03
CA VAL A 200 12.90 -7.28 11.33
C VAL A 200 14.34 -6.76 11.40
N GLU A 201 14.55 -5.46 11.23
CA GLU A 201 15.86 -4.83 11.34
C GLU A 201 16.48 -5.05 12.72
N ARG A 202 15.72 -4.82 13.80
CA ARG A 202 16.18 -5.03 15.18
C ARG A 202 16.45 -6.51 15.51
N LEU A 203 15.63 -7.43 15.00
CA LEU A 203 15.80 -8.86 15.24
C LEU A 203 16.98 -9.47 14.46
N THR A 204 17.30 -8.93 13.28
CA THR A 204 18.32 -9.51 12.38
C THR A 204 19.64 -8.73 12.36
N GLY A 205 19.63 -7.48 12.81
CA GLY A 205 20.73 -6.53 12.64
C GLY A 205 20.94 -6.08 11.19
N MET A 206 20.01 -6.37 10.28
CA MET A 206 20.09 -6.01 8.86
C MET A 206 19.08 -4.93 8.54
N ASN A 207 19.53 -3.82 7.95
CA ASN A 207 18.60 -2.86 7.37
C ASN A 207 17.77 -3.50 6.24
N PHE A 208 16.66 -2.86 5.88
CA PHE A 208 15.74 -3.34 4.85
C PHE A 208 16.45 -3.83 3.58
N THR A 209 17.34 -3.03 3.02
CA THR A 209 18.00 -3.35 1.75
C THR A 209 18.91 -4.57 1.86
N ALA A 210 19.64 -4.72 2.98
CA ALA A 210 20.44 -5.91 3.25
C ALA A 210 19.56 -7.15 3.49
N TYR A 211 18.45 -6.99 4.21
CA TYR A 211 17.44 -8.02 4.43
C TYR A 211 16.87 -8.54 3.09
N MET A 212 16.35 -7.64 2.26
CA MET A 212 15.76 -7.99 0.96
C MET A 212 16.80 -8.64 0.04
N ARG A 213 18.04 -8.12 0.03
CA ARG A 213 19.12 -8.69 -0.75
C ARG A 213 19.43 -10.12 -0.35
N LYS A 214 19.64 -10.37 0.95
CA LYS A 214 20.04 -11.68 1.48
C LYS A 214 18.94 -12.72 1.31
N PHE A 215 17.69 -12.36 1.58
CA PHE A 215 16.61 -13.34 1.72
C PHE A 215 15.66 -13.43 0.53
N LEU A 216 15.70 -12.47 -0.40
CA LEU A 216 14.88 -12.53 -1.62
C LEU A 216 15.69 -12.34 -2.89
N TRP A 217 16.38 -11.21 -3.04
CA TRP A 217 16.93 -10.86 -4.34
C TRP A 217 18.08 -11.78 -4.75
N GLN A 218 19.05 -12.03 -3.88
CA GLN A 218 20.17 -12.92 -4.21
C GLN A 218 19.72 -14.38 -4.44
N PRO A 219 18.87 -14.99 -3.59
CA PRO A 219 18.35 -16.34 -3.84
C PRO A 219 17.59 -16.49 -5.17
N LEU A 220 16.92 -15.43 -5.64
CA LEU A 220 16.20 -15.41 -6.92
C LEU A 220 17.04 -14.86 -8.08
N GLY A 221 18.30 -14.49 -7.85
CA GLY A 221 19.18 -13.90 -8.86
C GLY A 221 18.77 -12.51 -9.35
N MET A 222 18.00 -11.76 -8.57
CA MET A 222 17.55 -10.39 -8.85
C MET A 222 18.66 -9.35 -8.57
N ASN A 223 19.76 -9.43 -9.31
CA ASN A 223 20.98 -8.66 -9.04
C ASN A 223 20.88 -7.15 -9.32
N GLY A 224 19.85 -6.70 -10.04
CA GLY A 224 19.58 -5.30 -10.32
C GLY A 224 18.59 -4.65 -9.35
N ALA A 225 17.91 -5.43 -8.50
CA ALA A 225 17.00 -4.92 -7.49
C ALA A 225 17.75 -4.17 -6.37
N VAL A 226 17.18 -3.05 -5.95
CA VAL A 226 17.74 -2.16 -4.91
C VAL A 226 16.61 -1.58 -4.05
N GLY A 227 16.94 -1.21 -2.80
CA GLY A 227 16.08 -0.38 -1.96
C GLY A 227 16.33 1.10 -2.24
N SER A 228 15.38 1.96 -1.86
CA SER A 228 15.47 3.41 -2.06
C SER A 228 16.73 4.00 -1.45
N SER A 229 17.11 3.50 -0.27
CA SER A 229 18.28 3.94 0.49
C SER A 229 19.62 3.78 -0.23
N GLU A 230 19.68 2.96 -1.28
CA GLU A 230 20.90 2.73 -2.06
C GLU A 230 20.90 3.43 -3.43
N VAL A 231 19.79 4.05 -3.85
CA VAL A 231 19.68 4.63 -5.19
C VAL A 231 20.70 5.74 -5.40
N ASP A 232 20.76 6.70 -4.49
CA ASP A 232 21.72 7.82 -4.55
C ASP A 232 23.15 7.34 -4.24
N ALA A 233 23.31 6.60 -3.14
CA ALA A 233 24.61 6.08 -2.68
C ALA A 233 25.37 5.27 -3.75
N ARG A 234 24.65 4.65 -4.70
CA ARG A 234 25.23 3.88 -5.82
C ARG A 234 25.24 4.62 -7.15
N GLY A 235 24.87 5.90 -7.19
CA GLY A 235 24.76 6.70 -8.42
C GLY A 235 23.74 6.15 -9.42
N LEU A 236 22.71 5.45 -8.94
CA LEU A 236 21.68 4.81 -9.77
C LEU A 236 20.55 5.76 -10.13
N VAL A 237 20.66 7.03 -9.71
CA VAL A 237 19.69 8.09 -9.99
C VAL A 237 19.36 8.17 -11.49
N ALA A 238 20.38 8.03 -12.34
CA ALA A 238 20.23 8.05 -13.79
C ALA A 238 19.57 6.80 -14.38
N LYS A 239 19.55 5.69 -13.64
CA LYS A 239 18.85 4.46 -14.01
C LYS A 239 17.41 4.44 -13.51
N LEU A 240 17.06 5.25 -12.50
CA LEU A 240 15.65 5.46 -12.19
C LEU A 240 14.97 6.09 -13.41
N PHE A 241 13.80 5.57 -13.70
CA PHE A 241 12.93 6.17 -14.69
C PHE A 241 12.67 7.65 -14.34
N ARG A 242 12.63 8.52 -15.37
CA ARG A 242 12.32 9.95 -15.25
C ARG A 242 11.17 10.31 -16.19
N SER A 243 9.98 10.65 -15.68
CA SER A 243 8.96 11.31 -16.52
C SER A 243 9.40 12.76 -16.79
N SER A 244 9.99 13.00 -17.97
CA SER A 244 10.66 14.28 -18.29
C SER A 244 9.72 15.49 -18.48
N LYS A 245 8.39 15.33 -18.41
CA LYS A 245 7.42 16.42 -18.65
C LYS A 245 6.76 17.01 -17.39
N HIS A 246 7.00 16.43 -16.21
CA HIS A 246 6.43 16.97 -14.96
C HIS A 246 7.50 17.28 -13.92
N PHE A 247 8.69 16.68 -14.06
CA PHE A 247 9.87 16.98 -13.24
C PHE A 247 10.75 18.13 -13.78
N GLY A 248 10.25 18.98 -14.69
CA GLY A 248 11.07 20.06 -15.24
C GLY A 248 10.41 21.10 -16.17
N SER A 249 9.09 21.06 -16.37
CA SER A 249 8.38 22.05 -17.21
C SER A 249 7.32 22.89 -16.47
N GLY A 250 7.24 22.76 -15.15
CA GLY A 250 6.72 23.83 -14.29
C GLY A 250 7.85 24.77 -13.86
N PRO A 251 7.56 25.99 -13.40
CA PRO A 251 8.55 27.02 -13.08
C PRO A 251 9.53 26.66 -11.94
N VAL A 252 9.51 25.42 -11.43
CA VAL A 252 10.46 25.04 -10.38
C VAL A 252 10.92 23.58 -10.47
N PRO A 253 12.25 23.34 -10.53
CA PRO A 253 12.82 21.99 -10.54
C PRO A 253 12.69 21.35 -9.15
N PHE A 254 12.28 20.10 -9.14
CA PHE A 254 12.16 19.27 -7.94
C PHE A 254 13.54 18.76 -7.52
N GLU A 255 14.01 19.06 -6.31
CA GLU A 255 15.19 18.40 -5.73
C GLU A 255 14.79 17.00 -5.23
N ARG A 256 15.12 16.02 -6.06
CA ARG A 256 14.83 14.59 -5.90
C ARG A 256 15.31 13.97 -4.58
N THR A 257 16.31 14.60 -3.95
CA THR A 257 16.91 14.23 -2.67
C THR A 257 15.92 14.26 -1.50
N ASP A 258 14.91 15.13 -1.51
CA ASP A 258 13.94 15.20 -0.42
C ASP A 258 12.88 14.09 -0.50
N LEU A 259 12.56 13.62 -1.70
CA LEU A 259 11.58 12.57 -1.94
C LEU A 259 12.16 11.17 -1.75
N GLU A 260 13.40 10.97 -2.18
CA GLU A 260 14.13 9.72 -1.97
C GLU A 260 14.28 9.43 -0.46
N ARG A 261 14.61 10.44 0.35
CA ARG A 261 14.64 10.31 1.82
C ARG A 261 13.32 9.85 2.43
N THR A 262 12.18 10.27 1.87
CA THR A 262 10.87 9.89 2.41
C THR A 262 10.60 8.40 2.20
N LEU A 263 11.06 7.82 1.08
CA LEU A 263 10.92 6.39 0.82
C LEU A 263 11.86 5.54 1.66
N ASP A 264 13.02 6.08 2.06
CA ASP A 264 14.01 5.37 2.89
C ASP A 264 13.47 4.97 4.26
N ILE A 265 12.50 5.70 4.78
CA ILE A 265 11.84 5.39 6.06
C ILE A 265 10.54 4.59 5.91
N VAL A 266 10.08 4.34 4.68
CA VAL A 266 8.90 3.50 4.36
C VAL A 266 9.22 2.41 3.34
N GLU A 267 10.45 1.91 3.32
CA GLU A 267 10.96 1.02 2.27
C GLU A 267 10.12 -0.26 2.09
N ALA A 268 9.71 -0.90 3.19
CA ALA A 268 8.84 -2.08 3.13
C ALA A 268 7.46 -1.78 2.54
N ALA A 269 6.98 -0.53 2.64
CA ALA A 269 5.71 -0.11 2.07
C ALA A 269 5.81 0.21 0.57
N GLY A 270 6.96 0.69 0.08
CA GLY A 270 7.06 1.18 -1.30
C GLY A 270 8.43 1.47 -1.89
N GLY A 271 9.53 1.14 -1.20
CA GLY A 271 10.88 1.57 -1.54
C GLY A 271 11.70 0.61 -2.41
N ILE A 272 11.11 -0.44 -3.00
CA ILE A 272 11.86 -1.34 -3.90
C ILE A 272 11.85 -0.80 -5.32
N TYR A 273 13.03 -0.79 -5.94
CA TYR A 273 13.21 -0.59 -7.37
C TYR A 273 13.82 -1.83 -8.00
N ALA A 274 13.32 -2.24 -9.16
CA ALA A 274 13.88 -3.39 -9.88
C ALA A 274 13.78 -3.22 -11.40
N PRO A 275 14.74 -3.75 -12.17
CA PRO A 275 14.58 -3.87 -13.61
C PRO A 275 13.53 -4.92 -13.96
N LEU A 276 12.92 -4.79 -15.14
CA LEU A 276 11.88 -5.73 -15.61
C LEU A 276 12.37 -7.19 -15.62
N GLY A 277 13.65 -7.41 -15.96
CA GLY A 277 14.25 -8.75 -15.96
C GLY A 277 14.32 -9.40 -14.57
N ASP A 278 14.44 -8.60 -13.51
CA ASP A 278 14.40 -9.12 -12.14
C ASP A 278 12.97 -9.39 -11.69
N MET A 279 12.01 -8.57 -12.11
CA MET A 279 10.58 -8.88 -11.91
C MET A 279 10.18 -10.21 -12.56
N VAL A 280 10.71 -10.52 -13.75
CA VAL A 280 10.50 -11.84 -14.38
C VAL A 280 10.96 -12.97 -13.45
N LYS A 281 12.12 -12.85 -12.79
CA LYS A 281 12.62 -13.87 -11.85
C LYS A 281 11.72 -14.02 -10.63
N TYR A 282 11.24 -12.90 -10.09
CA TYR A 282 10.25 -12.91 -8.99
C TYR A 282 8.93 -13.56 -9.42
N MET A 283 8.46 -13.31 -10.64
CA MET A 283 7.27 -13.95 -11.20
C MET A 283 7.47 -15.45 -11.46
N GLN A 284 8.67 -15.86 -11.87
CA GLN A 284 9.03 -17.27 -12.04
C GLN A 284 8.96 -18.04 -10.73
N HIS A 285 9.40 -17.43 -9.62
CA HIS A 285 9.27 -18.01 -8.29
C HIS A 285 7.81 -18.41 -7.97
N HIS A 286 6.85 -17.56 -8.30
CA HIS A 286 5.43 -17.80 -8.03
C HIS A 286 4.74 -18.78 -8.99
N THR A 287 5.39 -19.17 -10.11
CA THR A 287 4.75 -19.94 -11.20
C THR A 287 5.46 -21.26 -11.54
N ALA A 288 6.57 -21.58 -10.86
CA ALA A 288 7.34 -22.80 -11.10
C ALA A 288 6.54 -24.10 -10.83
N ALA A 289 7.00 -25.22 -11.39
CA ALA A 289 6.26 -26.49 -11.41
C ALA A 289 5.95 -27.10 -10.05
N ASN A 290 6.75 -26.76 -9.05
CA ASN A 290 6.62 -27.29 -7.70
C ASN A 290 5.66 -26.45 -6.83
N TYR A 291 5.04 -25.41 -7.39
CA TYR A 291 4.19 -24.48 -6.69
C TYR A 291 2.74 -24.72 -7.07
N SER A 292 2.01 -25.33 -6.15
CA SER A 292 0.56 -25.47 -6.23
C SER A 292 -0.02 -25.33 -4.82
N SER A 293 -1.34 -25.25 -4.71
CA SER A 293 -2.04 -25.41 -3.43
C SER A 293 -1.73 -26.73 -2.69
N PHE A 294 -0.94 -27.63 -3.27
CA PHE A 294 -0.66 -28.98 -2.76
C PHE A 294 0.83 -29.30 -2.58
N LEU A 295 1.76 -28.42 -2.99
CA LEU A 295 3.21 -28.65 -2.80
C LEU A 295 3.90 -27.35 -2.37
N PRO A 296 4.71 -27.37 -1.28
CA PRO A 296 5.36 -26.17 -0.76
C PRO A 296 6.54 -25.73 -1.65
N PRO A 297 6.91 -24.44 -1.62
CA PRO A 297 8.13 -23.94 -2.27
C PRO A 297 9.41 -24.66 -1.79
N PRO A 298 10.55 -24.46 -2.47
CA PRO A 298 11.86 -24.77 -1.91
C PRO A 298 11.97 -24.11 -0.53
N PRO A 299 12.26 -24.89 0.53
CA PRO A 299 12.44 -24.32 1.85
C PRO A 299 13.46 -23.19 1.82
N PRO A 300 13.22 -22.08 2.51
CA PRO A 300 12.10 -21.79 3.43
C PRO A 300 10.94 -20.97 2.83
N PHE A 301 10.82 -20.78 1.51
CA PHE A 301 9.72 -19.97 0.96
C PHE A 301 8.35 -20.61 1.25
N LYS A 302 7.30 -19.79 1.45
CA LYS A 302 5.90 -20.23 1.54
C LYS A 302 5.14 -19.89 0.26
N SER A 303 4.20 -20.74 -0.16
CA SER A 303 3.32 -20.43 -1.30
C SER A 303 2.56 -19.15 -0.99
N VAL A 304 2.21 -18.36 -2.01
CA VAL A 304 1.41 -17.15 -1.80
C VAL A 304 0.08 -17.43 -1.07
N ASN A 305 -0.42 -18.68 -1.18
CA ASN A 305 -1.58 -19.17 -0.46
C ASN A 305 -1.42 -19.20 1.08
N GLY A 306 -0.18 -19.20 1.58
CA GLY A 306 0.12 -19.15 3.01
C GLY A 306 0.07 -17.75 3.62
N PHE A 307 -0.24 -16.73 2.83
CA PHE A 307 -0.33 -15.32 3.24
C PHE A 307 -1.78 -14.84 3.42
N ASN A 308 -2.74 -15.73 3.67
CA ASN A 308 -4.13 -15.35 3.90
C ASN A 308 -4.27 -14.63 5.25
N ALA A 309 -4.90 -13.45 5.28
CA ALA A 309 -5.38 -12.88 6.54
C ALA A 309 -6.71 -13.51 6.96
N GLY A 310 -6.98 -13.45 8.27
CA GLY A 310 -8.21 -13.88 8.90
C GLY A 310 -9.47 -13.12 8.45
N PRO A 311 -10.65 -13.50 8.98
CA PRO A 311 -11.98 -13.21 8.43
C PRO A 311 -12.45 -11.73 8.52
N ALA A 312 -11.59 -10.78 8.92
CA ALA A 312 -11.97 -9.39 9.21
C ALA A 312 -11.93 -8.45 7.99
N PHE A 313 -12.02 -9.01 6.79
CA PHE A 313 -11.96 -8.25 5.55
C PHE A 313 -13.38 -7.93 5.03
N ASP A 314 -13.71 -6.64 4.91
CA ASP A 314 -14.91 -6.19 4.22
C ASP A 314 -14.54 -5.69 2.82
N PRO A 315 -14.88 -6.42 1.74
CA PRO A 315 -14.58 -6.02 0.36
C PRO A 315 -15.20 -4.68 -0.04
N ARG A 316 -16.26 -4.22 0.64
CA ARG A 316 -16.87 -2.90 0.37
C ARG A 316 -15.95 -1.73 0.74
N LEU A 317 -14.90 -1.99 1.51
CA LEU A 317 -13.89 -1.00 1.92
C LEU A 317 -12.75 -0.85 0.89
N LEU A 318 -12.66 -1.73 -0.12
CA LEU A 318 -11.76 -1.56 -1.28
C LEU A 318 -12.39 -0.68 -2.37
N ASN A 319 -12.85 0.52 -2.01
CA ASN A 319 -13.35 1.46 -3.01
C ASN A 319 -12.21 2.36 -3.52
N TYR A 320 -11.24 1.76 -4.23
CA TYR A 320 -10.04 2.45 -4.71
C TYR A 320 -10.12 2.95 -6.16
N SER A 321 -11.26 2.80 -6.84
CA SER A 321 -11.33 3.09 -8.27
C SER A 321 -12.47 4.07 -8.59
N ASN A 322 -12.13 5.23 -9.14
CA ASN A 322 -13.07 6.09 -9.87
C ASN A 322 -13.49 5.47 -11.23
N VAL A 323 -12.94 4.30 -11.58
CA VAL A 323 -13.45 3.47 -12.66
C VAL A 323 -14.74 2.82 -12.14
N ARG A 324 -15.86 3.01 -12.85
CA ARG A 324 -17.11 2.32 -12.53
C ARG A 324 -16.83 0.81 -12.60
N LEU A 325 -16.62 0.18 -11.45
CA LEU A 325 -16.35 -1.25 -11.31
C LEU A 325 -17.44 -2.11 -11.96
N ALA A 326 -18.63 -1.54 -12.18
CA ALA A 326 -19.72 -2.15 -12.94
C ALA A 326 -19.37 -2.51 -14.39
N ASP A 327 -18.31 -1.92 -14.96
CA ASP A 327 -17.88 -2.16 -16.35
C ASP A 327 -16.64 -3.07 -16.46
N LEU A 328 -16.09 -3.57 -15.34
CA LEU A 328 -14.94 -4.49 -15.32
C LEU A 328 -15.39 -5.91 -14.88
N PRO A 329 -15.01 -6.99 -15.60
CA PRO A 329 -15.51 -8.35 -15.35
C PRO A 329 -15.10 -8.95 -14.00
N ASP A 330 -16.00 -9.72 -13.38
CA ASP A 330 -15.84 -10.72 -12.29
C ASP A 330 -14.57 -10.63 -11.43
N ILE A 331 -14.39 -9.52 -10.70
CA ILE A 331 -13.38 -9.41 -9.63
C ILE A 331 -14.09 -9.37 -8.28
N ASP A 332 -13.98 -10.46 -7.51
CA ASP A 332 -14.45 -10.50 -6.12
C ASP A 332 -13.25 -10.55 -5.18
N THR A 333 -13.08 -9.54 -4.32
CA THR A 333 -12.02 -9.60 -3.31
C THR A 333 -12.48 -10.40 -2.10
N GLU A 334 -11.71 -11.43 -1.77
CA GLU A 334 -11.99 -12.32 -0.64
C GLU A 334 -11.28 -11.87 0.63
N SER A 335 -10.01 -11.47 0.53
CA SER A 335 -9.24 -11.00 1.69
C SER A 335 -8.00 -10.20 1.28
N TYR A 336 -7.31 -9.62 2.27
CA TYR A 336 -5.98 -9.06 2.10
C TYR A 336 -5.09 -9.54 3.24
N GLY A 337 -3.91 -10.08 2.94
CA GLY A 337 -2.93 -10.49 3.96
C GLY A 337 -1.50 -10.40 3.46
N HIS A 338 -0.59 -10.04 4.37
CA HIS A 338 0.85 -9.94 4.14
C HIS A 338 1.25 -9.30 2.78
N GLY A 339 0.64 -8.17 2.43
CA GLY A 339 0.97 -7.47 1.19
C GLY A 339 0.37 -8.07 -0.09
N TRP A 340 -0.69 -8.87 0.02
CA TRP A 340 -1.41 -9.46 -1.10
C TRP A 340 -2.92 -9.34 -0.92
N SER A 341 -3.59 -8.83 -1.96
CA SER A 341 -5.04 -8.99 -2.11
C SER A 341 -5.32 -10.37 -2.69
N ARG A 342 -6.19 -11.12 -2.04
CA ARG A 342 -6.68 -12.41 -2.54
C ARG A 342 -8.03 -12.19 -3.20
N GLN A 343 -8.10 -12.48 -4.49
CA GLN A 343 -9.24 -12.16 -5.33
C GLN A 343 -9.66 -13.37 -6.15
N TRP A 344 -10.95 -13.46 -6.46
CA TRP A 344 -11.44 -14.28 -7.55
C TRP A 344 -11.43 -13.41 -8.80
N TYR A 345 -10.52 -13.73 -9.70
CA TYR A 345 -10.51 -13.16 -11.04
C TYR A 345 -11.14 -14.19 -11.97
N ARG A 346 -12.43 -13.99 -12.29
CA ARG A 346 -13.26 -14.96 -13.02
C ARG A 346 -13.33 -16.29 -12.25
N ASP A 347 -13.00 -17.41 -12.90
CA ASP A 347 -12.99 -18.75 -12.29
C ASP A 347 -11.68 -19.08 -11.55
N SER A 348 -10.77 -18.12 -11.44
CA SER A 348 -9.39 -18.36 -11.00
C SER A 348 -9.04 -17.50 -9.79
N LEU A 349 -8.62 -18.16 -8.72
CA LEU A 349 -8.07 -17.49 -7.56
C LEU A 349 -6.75 -16.78 -7.94
N SER A 350 -6.67 -15.50 -7.65
CA SER A 350 -5.52 -14.63 -7.87
C SER A 350 -5.02 -13.99 -6.58
N TYR A 351 -3.73 -13.69 -6.58
CA TYR A 351 -3.03 -12.90 -5.58
C TYR A 351 -2.43 -11.69 -6.27
N GLU A 352 -2.82 -10.51 -5.81
CA GLU A 352 -2.61 -9.27 -6.53
C GLU A 352 -2.12 -8.17 -5.60
N HIS A 353 -1.29 -7.28 -6.15
CA HIS A 353 -1.01 -6.02 -5.50
C HIS A 353 -0.76 -4.94 -6.56
N SER A 354 -1.48 -3.82 -6.44
CA SER A 354 -1.23 -2.60 -7.22
C SER A 354 -0.26 -1.69 -6.49
N GLY A 355 0.42 -0.81 -7.20
CA GLY A 355 1.30 0.16 -6.58
C GLY A 355 1.22 1.49 -7.30
N SER A 356 1.28 2.56 -6.51
CA SER A 356 1.38 3.93 -7.00
C SER A 356 2.39 4.67 -6.13
N VAL A 357 3.45 5.19 -6.74
CA VAL A 357 4.41 6.07 -6.07
C VAL A 357 4.90 7.09 -7.08
N PHE A 358 4.81 8.37 -6.73
CA PHE A 358 5.19 9.49 -7.59
C PHE A 358 4.64 9.36 -9.01
N ASP A 359 5.52 9.18 -10.00
CA ASP A 359 5.21 9.07 -11.41
C ASP A 359 5.10 7.62 -11.92
N ALA A 360 5.02 6.62 -11.03
CA ALA A 360 4.97 5.21 -11.37
C ALA A 360 3.71 4.54 -10.82
N ASN A 361 3.04 3.79 -11.70
CA ASN A 361 1.98 2.86 -11.35
C ASN A 361 2.38 1.45 -11.77
N CYS A 362 2.05 0.46 -10.97
CA CYS A 362 2.37 -0.93 -11.26
C CYS A 362 1.26 -1.86 -10.77
N HIS A 363 1.25 -3.06 -11.33
CA HIS A 363 0.35 -4.12 -10.96
C HIS A 363 1.05 -5.46 -11.13
N LEU A 364 0.97 -6.31 -10.11
CA LEU A 364 1.42 -7.69 -10.18
C LEU A 364 0.24 -8.60 -9.85
N ARG A 365 -0.05 -9.53 -10.75
CA ARG A 365 -1.01 -10.61 -10.57
C ARG A 365 -0.31 -11.95 -10.61
N VAL A 366 -0.69 -12.84 -9.70
CA VAL A 366 -0.28 -14.24 -9.66
C VAL A 366 -1.54 -15.10 -9.59
N LEU A 367 -1.68 -16.06 -10.50
CA LEU A 367 -2.75 -17.07 -10.50
C LEU A 367 -2.11 -18.45 -10.27
N PRO A 368 -1.98 -18.91 -9.01
CA PRO A 368 -1.18 -20.10 -8.68
C PRO A 368 -1.66 -21.37 -9.37
N LYS A 369 -2.97 -21.62 -9.40
CA LYS A 369 -3.55 -22.82 -10.07
C LYS A 369 -3.32 -22.80 -11.58
N ARG A 370 -3.27 -21.62 -12.19
CA ARG A 370 -2.95 -21.43 -13.61
C ARG A 370 -1.44 -21.38 -13.85
N ARG A 371 -0.61 -21.35 -12.80
CA ARG A 371 0.83 -21.12 -12.85
C ARG A 371 1.17 -19.90 -13.72
N LEU A 372 0.37 -18.85 -13.60
CA LEU A 372 0.47 -17.67 -14.44
C LEU A 372 0.78 -16.45 -13.57
N SER A 373 1.67 -15.58 -14.04
CA SER A 373 1.89 -14.27 -13.45
C SER A 373 1.99 -13.22 -14.55
N VAL A 374 1.37 -12.07 -14.29
CA VAL A 374 1.33 -10.91 -15.19
C VAL A 374 1.77 -9.70 -14.40
N PHE A 375 2.77 -8.99 -14.91
CA PHE A 375 3.25 -7.72 -14.36
C PHE A 375 3.04 -6.60 -15.37
N ALA A 376 2.58 -5.45 -14.90
CA ALA A 376 2.45 -4.23 -15.67
C ALA A 376 3.00 -3.05 -14.87
N HIS A 377 3.70 -2.14 -15.55
CA HIS A 377 4.22 -0.90 -14.99
C HIS A 377 4.04 0.21 -16.01
N THR A 378 3.47 1.33 -15.59
CA THR A 378 3.19 2.49 -16.43
C THR A 378 3.67 3.74 -15.71
N SER A 379 4.33 4.64 -16.44
CA SER A 379 4.64 5.96 -15.94
C SER A 379 3.44 6.90 -16.05
N LEU A 380 3.34 7.94 -15.22
CA LEU A 380 2.34 9.00 -15.39
C LEU A 380 2.53 9.73 -16.72
N GLY A 381 1.40 9.99 -17.37
CA GLY A 381 1.30 10.70 -18.65
C GLY A 381 0.84 12.15 -18.46
N ARG A 382 -0.44 12.46 -18.73
CA ARG A 382 -1.06 13.75 -18.38
C ARG A 382 -1.38 13.80 -16.87
N SER A 383 -1.04 14.88 -16.17
CA SER A 383 -1.29 15.04 -14.72
C SER A 383 -2.75 15.33 -14.33
N ASP A 384 -3.71 15.25 -15.25
CA ASP A 384 -5.08 15.70 -15.01
C ASP A 384 -6.06 14.57 -14.65
N SER A 385 -5.73 13.29 -14.89
CA SER A 385 -6.66 12.17 -14.71
C SER A 385 -6.58 11.49 -13.33
N PRO A 386 -7.70 11.42 -12.57
CA PRO A 386 -7.81 10.63 -11.33
C PRO A 386 -7.71 9.11 -11.53
N SER A 387 -7.82 8.62 -12.77
CA SER A 387 -7.83 7.19 -13.11
C SER A 387 -6.44 6.59 -13.34
N GLN A 388 -5.36 7.37 -13.18
CA GLN A 388 -3.99 6.94 -13.49
C GLN A 388 -3.51 5.76 -12.65
N SER A 389 -3.96 5.65 -11.40
CA SER A 389 -3.69 4.49 -10.54
C SER A 389 -4.21 3.16 -11.11
N ALA A 390 -5.21 3.22 -12.00
CA ALA A 390 -5.79 2.04 -12.64
C ALA A 390 -5.07 1.62 -13.93
N TYR A 391 -4.13 2.41 -14.48
CA TYR A 391 -3.58 2.16 -15.81
C TYR A 391 -2.81 0.84 -15.90
N ALA A 392 -1.90 0.61 -14.95
CA ALA A 392 -1.18 -0.65 -14.86
C ALA A 392 -2.13 -1.84 -14.62
N ASN A 393 -3.21 -1.63 -13.84
CA ASN A 393 -4.23 -2.65 -13.63
C ASN A 393 -4.97 -3.00 -14.92
N ILE A 394 -5.47 -2.00 -15.67
CA ILE A 394 -6.17 -2.20 -16.96
C ILE A 394 -5.28 -2.95 -17.96
N VAL A 395 -3.99 -2.61 -18.04
CA VAL A 395 -3.01 -3.33 -18.87
C VAL A 395 -2.83 -4.78 -18.41
N SER A 396 -2.67 -5.00 -17.10
CA SER A 396 -2.54 -6.35 -16.53
C SER A 396 -3.79 -7.19 -16.75
N GLN A 397 -4.97 -6.57 -16.63
CA GLN A 397 -6.27 -7.19 -16.83
C GLN A 397 -6.46 -7.65 -18.28
N TYR A 398 -6.20 -6.76 -19.24
CA TYR A 398 -6.23 -7.07 -20.66
C TYR A 398 -5.38 -8.30 -21.02
N ILE A 399 -4.14 -8.31 -20.55
CA ILE A 399 -3.21 -9.42 -20.80
C ILE A 399 -3.70 -10.72 -20.15
N THR A 400 -4.19 -10.63 -18.92
CA THR A 400 -4.74 -11.79 -18.19
C THR A 400 -5.94 -12.39 -18.91
N ASP A 401 -6.86 -11.55 -19.39
CA ASP A 401 -8.04 -11.96 -20.13
C ASP A 401 -7.68 -12.72 -21.41
N LEU A 402 -6.75 -12.20 -22.21
CA LEU A 402 -6.29 -12.90 -23.41
C LEU A 402 -5.69 -14.27 -23.10
N LEU A 403 -4.95 -14.39 -21.99
CA LEU A 403 -4.34 -15.64 -21.55
C LEU A 403 -5.36 -16.66 -21.02
N LEU A 404 -6.46 -16.21 -20.41
CA LEU A 404 -7.46 -17.10 -19.80
C LEU A 404 -8.62 -17.42 -20.75
N GLN A 405 -9.00 -16.51 -21.64
CA GLN A 405 -10.24 -16.59 -22.43
C GLN A 405 -10.04 -16.37 -23.93
N ASN A 406 -8.83 -16.00 -24.37
CA ASN A 406 -8.57 -15.60 -25.76
C ASN A 406 -9.41 -14.38 -26.23
N SER A 407 -9.96 -13.62 -25.29
CA SER A 407 -10.73 -12.38 -25.52
C SER A 407 -10.65 -11.50 -24.28
N SER A 408 -10.72 -10.17 -24.45
CA SER A 408 -10.79 -9.22 -23.34
C SER A 408 -11.84 -8.13 -23.61
N TYR A 409 -12.42 -7.60 -22.54
CA TYR A 409 -13.22 -6.37 -22.62
C TYR A 409 -12.36 -5.18 -23.04
N VAL A 410 -11.10 -5.14 -22.62
CA VAL A 410 -10.15 -4.11 -23.06
C VAL A 410 -9.71 -4.45 -24.48
N THR A 411 -9.84 -3.49 -25.38
CA THR A 411 -9.54 -3.63 -26.81
C THR A 411 -8.73 -2.43 -27.28
N GLN A 412 -8.17 -2.51 -28.49
CA GLN A 412 -7.45 -1.36 -29.07
C GLN A 412 -8.40 -0.18 -29.27
N GLU A 413 -9.66 -0.45 -29.55
CA GLU A 413 -10.72 0.53 -29.83
C GLU A 413 -11.17 1.27 -28.56
N ASN A 414 -11.25 0.58 -27.42
CA ASN A 414 -11.78 1.16 -26.17
C ASN A 414 -10.73 1.48 -25.10
N VAL A 415 -9.48 1.01 -25.21
CA VAL A 415 -8.46 1.25 -24.17
C VAL A 415 -8.28 2.74 -23.89
N CYS A 416 -8.38 3.58 -24.93
CA CYS A 416 -8.29 5.02 -24.74
C CYS A 416 -9.51 5.62 -24.05
N SER A 417 -10.72 5.09 -24.23
CA SER A 417 -11.89 5.52 -23.45
C SER A 417 -11.84 5.02 -22.01
N LEU A 418 -11.32 3.82 -21.76
CA LEU A 418 -11.18 3.27 -20.42
C LEU A 418 -10.11 4.00 -19.59
N LEU A 419 -9.05 4.45 -20.26
CA LEU A 419 -8.01 5.25 -19.64
C LEU A 419 -8.33 6.76 -19.61
N ARG A 420 -9.32 7.20 -20.40
CA ARG A 420 -9.75 8.62 -20.42
C ARG A 420 -10.32 8.99 -19.06
N ASP A 421 -9.99 10.20 -18.68
CA ASP A 421 -10.63 10.88 -17.58
C ASP A 421 -12.13 11.07 -17.89
N ASN A 422 -13.01 10.54 -17.05
CA ASN A 422 -14.45 10.80 -17.14
C ASN A 422 -14.83 12.21 -16.63
N SER A 423 -13.86 13.07 -16.33
CA SER A 423 -14.04 14.49 -15.98
C SER A 423 -14.57 15.39 -17.11
N ALA A 424 -15.23 14.84 -18.13
CA ALA A 424 -16.10 15.64 -19.01
C ALA A 424 -17.31 16.25 -18.27
N GLU A 425 -17.39 16.05 -16.94
CA GLU A 425 -18.20 16.87 -16.06
C GLU A 425 -17.72 18.34 -16.09
N PRO A 426 -18.64 19.31 -16.09
CA PRO A 426 -18.26 20.72 -16.09
C PRO A 426 -17.52 21.10 -14.80
N PRO A 427 -16.61 22.09 -14.85
CA PRO A 427 -16.00 22.65 -13.65
C PRO A 427 -17.03 23.05 -12.60
N ILE A 428 -16.70 22.83 -11.33
CA ILE A 428 -17.60 23.13 -10.21
C ILE A 428 -17.36 24.58 -9.78
N VAL A 429 -18.42 25.37 -9.66
CA VAL A 429 -18.32 26.75 -9.19
C VAL A 429 -18.88 26.86 -7.78
N VAL A 430 -18.05 27.33 -6.84
CA VAL A 430 -18.45 27.55 -5.44
C VAL A 430 -18.30 29.02 -5.05
N PRO A 431 -19.12 29.54 -4.13
CA PRO A 431 -18.93 30.89 -3.61
C PRO A 431 -17.58 31.04 -2.91
N ARG A 432 -16.87 32.13 -3.21
CA ARG A 432 -15.66 32.53 -2.49
C ARG A 432 -16.06 33.11 -1.13
N ARG A 433 -15.35 32.74 -0.07
CA ARG A 433 -15.53 33.37 1.26
C ARG A 433 -14.56 34.54 1.41
N LEU A 434 -15.09 35.71 1.77
CA LEU A 434 -14.29 36.86 2.18
C LEU A 434 -13.98 36.71 3.66
N LEU A 435 -12.71 36.90 4.03
CA LEU A 435 -12.26 36.80 5.42
C LEU A 435 -12.20 38.19 6.05
N SER A 436 -12.88 38.36 7.18
CA SER A 436 -12.76 39.56 8.01
C SER A 436 -11.46 39.55 8.82
N GLN A 437 -11.09 40.68 9.44
CA GLN A 437 -9.97 40.71 10.39
C GLN A 437 -10.19 39.77 11.58
N ALA A 438 -11.42 39.58 12.05
CA ALA A 438 -11.73 38.63 13.11
C ALA A 438 -11.56 37.17 12.63
N ASP A 439 -11.86 36.90 11.37
CA ASP A 439 -11.67 35.58 10.75
C ASP A 439 -10.19 35.24 10.66
N LEU A 440 -9.35 36.22 10.28
CA LEU A 440 -7.89 36.09 10.23
C LEU A 440 -7.32 35.75 11.61
N GLN A 441 -7.75 36.45 12.66
CA GLN A 441 -7.34 36.14 14.05
C GLN A 441 -7.72 34.71 14.47
N THR A 442 -8.81 34.17 13.92
CA THR A 442 -9.22 32.79 14.17
C THR A 442 -8.35 31.80 13.40
N CYS A 443 -8.12 32.06 12.10
CA CYS A 443 -7.46 31.12 11.18
C CYS A 443 -5.93 31.10 11.29
N VAL A 444 -5.30 32.24 11.57
CA VAL A 444 -3.83 32.38 11.64
C VAL A 444 -3.30 31.85 12.97
N GLY A 445 -2.21 31.09 12.92
CA GLY A 445 -1.53 30.58 14.12
C GLY A 445 -0.89 29.21 13.90
N SER A 446 -0.35 28.67 15.00
CA SER A 446 0.22 27.32 15.04
C SER A 446 -0.83 26.33 15.54
N PHE A 447 -0.95 25.20 14.85
CA PHE A 447 -1.88 24.12 15.16
C PHE A 447 -1.10 22.82 15.33
N GLY A 448 -1.21 22.18 16.48
CA GLY A 448 -0.45 20.98 16.82
C GLY A 448 -1.31 19.72 16.90
N ASN A 449 -0.68 18.58 16.65
CA ASN A 449 -1.17 17.25 17.00
C ASN A 449 0.01 16.37 17.42
N TYR A 450 -0.19 15.51 18.41
CA TYR A 450 0.91 14.75 19.01
C TYR A 450 1.58 13.73 18.10
N GLY A 451 0.85 13.12 17.16
CA GLY A 451 1.40 12.23 16.15
C GLY A 451 1.78 12.93 14.85
N PHE A 452 1.07 14.02 14.51
CA PHE A 452 1.23 14.71 13.23
C PHE A 452 2.22 15.89 13.23
N GLY A 453 2.58 16.39 14.40
CA GLY A 453 3.41 17.59 14.53
C GLY A 453 2.61 18.87 14.36
N THR A 454 3.23 19.89 13.75
CA THR A 454 2.71 21.26 13.70
C THR A 454 2.40 21.71 12.28
N VAL A 455 1.23 22.31 12.10
CA VAL A 455 0.85 23.09 10.91
C VAL A 455 0.77 24.57 11.30
N SER A 456 1.46 25.42 10.55
CA SER A 456 1.47 26.88 10.77
C SER A 456 0.67 27.57 9.68
N VAL A 457 -0.36 28.34 10.05
CA VAL A 457 -1.14 29.16 9.13
C VAL A 457 -0.74 30.62 9.29
N SER A 458 -0.40 31.29 8.19
CA SER A 458 0.02 32.70 8.16
C SER A 458 -0.60 33.47 7.00
N GLU A 459 -0.65 34.80 7.10
CA GLU A 459 -1.08 35.64 5.98
C GLU A 459 -0.01 35.72 4.89
N ASN A 460 -0.46 35.67 3.64
CA ASN A 460 0.37 35.93 2.46
C ASN A 460 0.22 37.41 2.07
N SER A 461 1.24 38.20 2.35
CA SER A 461 1.25 39.64 2.05
C SER A 461 1.20 39.96 0.55
N THR A 462 1.50 38.99 -0.32
CA THR A 462 1.54 39.18 -1.77
C THR A 462 0.20 38.85 -2.43
N SER A 463 -0.41 37.71 -2.06
CA SER A 463 -1.71 37.30 -2.63
C SER A 463 -2.93 37.79 -1.83
N GLY A 464 -2.73 38.24 -0.59
CA GLY A 464 -3.82 38.59 0.33
C GLY A 464 -4.62 37.37 0.81
N LEU A 465 -4.13 36.16 0.55
CA LEU A 465 -4.69 34.89 1.02
C LEU A 465 -3.95 34.40 2.27
N LEU A 466 -4.33 33.23 2.78
CA LEU A 466 -3.59 32.55 3.84
C LEU A 466 -2.67 31.49 3.24
N ASN A 467 -1.55 31.21 3.89
CA ASN A 467 -0.69 30.07 3.62
C ASN A 467 -0.73 29.10 4.81
N ALA A 468 -0.74 27.79 4.57
CA ALA A 468 -0.45 26.78 5.57
C ALA A 468 0.90 26.11 5.27
N ALA A 469 1.80 26.09 6.24
CA ALA A 469 3.07 25.37 6.17
C ALA A 469 2.97 24.08 7.00
N TYR A 470 3.35 22.96 6.38
CA TYR A 470 3.49 21.67 7.05
C TYR A 470 4.80 21.01 6.62
N GLY A 471 5.76 20.99 7.56
CA GLY A 471 7.14 20.59 7.32
C GLY A 471 7.75 21.23 6.06
N SER A 472 8.06 20.44 5.03
CA SER A 472 8.67 20.95 3.79
C SER A 472 7.69 21.61 2.81
N VAL A 473 6.37 21.43 3.00
CA VAL A 473 5.34 21.88 2.05
C VAL A 473 4.66 23.16 2.50
N LEU A 474 4.42 24.05 1.54
CA LEU A 474 3.62 25.27 1.71
C LEU A 474 2.39 25.19 0.82
N TYR A 475 1.23 25.45 1.41
CA TYR A 475 -0.07 25.50 0.74
C TYR A 475 -0.60 26.92 0.75
N GLU A 476 -1.11 27.42 -0.38
CA GLU A 476 -2.01 28.57 -0.40
C GLU A 476 -3.42 28.11 -0.11
N LEU A 477 -4.14 28.86 0.71
CA LEU A 477 -5.50 28.55 1.14
C LEU A 477 -6.46 29.46 0.39
N THR A 478 -7.23 28.89 -0.53
CA THR A 478 -8.31 29.62 -1.22
C THR A 478 -9.61 29.48 -0.41
N PRO A 479 -10.11 30.55 0.21
CA PRO A 479 -11.30 30.49 1.05
C PRO A 479 -12.59 30.34 0.24
N VAL A 480 -13.41 29.36 0.61
CA VAL A 480 -14.69 29.05 -0.02
C VAL A 480 -15.81 28.95 1.01
N ARG A 481 -17.05 29.07 0.56
CA ARG A 481 -18.24 28.77 1.37
C ARG A 481 -18.94 27.56 0.78
N LEU A 482 -18.90 26.44 1.50
CA LEU A 482 -19.56 25.20 1.09
C LEU A 482 -20.99 25.13 1.63
N ALA A 483 -21.83 24.33 0.99
CA ALA A 483 -23.18 24.07 1.47
C ALA A 483 -23.11 23.40 2.86
N GLY A 484 -23.79 23.97 3.85
CA GLY A 484 -23.81 23.48 5.23
C GLY A 484 -22.70 24.01 6.14
N ASP A 485 -21.75 24.82 5.64
CA ASP A 485 -20.80 25.51 6.51
C ASP A 485 -21.52 26.52 7.41
N THR A 486 -21.24 26.47 8.72
CA THR A 486 -21.69 27.50 9.67
C THR A 486 -20.81 28.75 9.60
N GLU A 487 -21.25 29.85 10.24
CA GLU A 487 -20.44 31.08 10.32
C GLU A 487 -19.07 30.85 10.99
N SER A 488 -18.97 29.89 11.92
CA SER A 488 -17.73 29.54 12.63
C SER A 488 -16.87 28.47 11.94
N GLN A 489 -17.25 28.05 10.72
CA GLN A 489 -16.52 27.08 9.90
C GLN A 489 -15.93 27.74 8.66
N TYR A 490 -14.61 27.65 8.54
CA TYR A 490 -13.85 28.22 7.43
C TYR A 490 -13.29 27.09 6.57
N SER A 491 -13.69 27.08 5.31
CA SER A 491 -13.40 26.03 4.35
C SER A 491 -12.40 26.56 3.31
N PHE A 492 -11.35 25.81 3.04
CA PHE A 492 -10.27 26.22 2.15
C PHE A 492 -9.91 25.11 1.18
N PHE A 493 -9.78 25.45 -0.11
CA PHE A 493 -9.06 24.59 -1.05
C PHE A 493 -7.58 24.93 -1.02
N LEU A 494 -6.75 23.90 -1.06
CA LEU A 494 -5.29 24.00 -0.97
C LEU A 494 -4.67 24.01 -2.36
N ALA A 495 -3.76 24.95 -2.60
CA ALA A 495 -2.85 24.91 -3.74
C ALA A 495 -1.42 24.78 -3.22
N ILE A 496 -0.64 23.81 -3.71
CA ILE A 496 0.74 23.64 -3.28
C ILE A 496 1.59 24.76 -3.90
N LEU A 497 2.17 25.62 -3.06
CA LEU A 497 2.98 26.77 -3.46
C LEU A 497 4.47 26.44 -3.58
N ARG A 498 4.94 25.48 -2.79
CA ARG A 498 6.35 25.10 -2.87
C ARG A 498 6.60 24.17 -4.05
N PRO A 499 7.76 24.32 -4.72
CA PRO A 499 8.29 23.32 -5.64
C PRO A 499 8.34 21.98 -4.91
N GLY A 500 7.73 20.92 -5.41
CA GLY A 500 7.86 19.62 -4.76
C GLY A 500 6.58 18.82 -4.53
N GLY A 501 5.43 19.27 -5.05
CA GLY A 501 4.19 18.51 -4.92
C GLY A 501 4.17 17.22 -5.76
N PHE A 502 3.43 16.22 -5.28
CA PHE A 502 2.92 15.16 -6.16
C PHE A 502 2.13 15.80 -7.33
N PRO A 503 2.09 15.18 -8.51
CA PRO A 503 1.41 15.71 -9.69
C PRO A 503 -0.12 15.57 -9.59
N LEU A 504 -0.70 15.86 -8.42
CA LEU A 504 -2.14 16.05 -8.32
C LEU A 504 -2.47 17.36 -9.03
N PRO A 505 -3.46 17.36 -9.94
CA PRO A 505 -3.90 18.59 -10.58
C PRO A 505 -4.42 19.57 -9.51
N PRO A 506 -4.18 20.88 -9.67
CA PRO A 506 -4.62 21.86 -8.68
C PRO A 506 -6.15 21.83 -8.63
N PRO A 507 -6.76 21.69 -7.43
CA PRO A 507 -8.21 21.61 -7.31
C PRO A 507 -8.89 22.92 -7.71
N VAL A 508 -8.16 24.04 -7.65
CA VAL A 508 -8.61 25.37 -8.06
C VAL A 508 -8.13 25.66 -9.48
N LEU A 509 -9.07 25.75 -10.42
CA LEU A 509 -8.81 26.12 -11.81
C LEU A 509 -8.78 27.64 -12.02
N GLY A 510 -9.47 28.39 -11.16
CA GLY A 510 -9.50 29.85 -11.20
C GLY A 510 -10.34 30.42 -10.06
N SER A 511 -10.17 31.72 -9.78
CA SER A 511 -10.89 32.43 -8.72
C SER A 511 -11.13 33.87 -9.13
N ASN A 512 -12.28 34.42 -8.75
CA ASN A 512 -12.60 35.85 -8.90
C ASN A 512 -13.09 36.43 -7.55
N ALA A 513 -13.69 37.62 -7.56
CA ALA A 513 -14.12 38.29 -6.34
C ALA A 513 -15.24 37.53 -5.58
N SER A 514 -16.10 36.80 -6.28
CA SER A 514 -17.31 36.18 -5.71
C SER A 514 -17.33 34.65 -5.77
N HIS A 515 -16.54 34.04 -6.67
CA HIS A 515 -16.59 32.60 -6.92
C HIS A 515 -15.19 32.00 -7.14
N VAL A 516 -15.09 30.71 -6.83
CA VAL A 516 -13.93 29.85 -7.11
C VAL A 516 -14.40 28.75 -8.06
N THR A 517 -13.63 28.52 -9.12
CA THR A 517 -13.84 27.45 -10.09
C THR A 517 -12.91 26.29 -9.76
N LEU A 518 -13.49 25.11 -9.58
CA LEU A 518 -12.81 23.91 -9.13
C LEU A 518 -12.81 22.83 -10.22
N GLN A 519 -11.84 21.93 -10.15
CA GLN A 519 -11.79 20.77 -11.02
C GLN A 519 -13.03 19.87 -10.78
N PRO A 520 -13.59 19.24 -11.83
CA PRO A 520 -14.63 18.23 -11.66
C PRO A 520 -14.19 17.11 -10.70
N GLY A 521 -15.12 16.57 -9.92
CA GLY A 521 -14.82 15.60 -8.87
C GLY A 521 -14.18 16.20 -7.61
N SER A 522 -14.05 17.52 -7.49
CA SER A 522 -13.58 18.16 -6.24
C SER A 522 -14.62 18.12 -5.11
N LEU A 523 -15.91 17.93 -5.43
CA LEU A 523 -17.01 17.80 -4.46
C LEU A 523 -17.85 16.54 -4.74
N ASN A 524 -18.40 15.96 -3.69
CA ASN A 524 -19.38 14.90 -3.76
C ASN A 524 -20.73 15.51 -4.15
N PRO A 525 -21.30 15.17 -5.31
CA PRO A 525 -22.53 15.80 -5.78
C PRO A 525 -23.76 15.47 -4.91
N GLN A 526 -23.73 14.36 -4.15
CA GLN A 526 -24.83 13.97 -3.25
C GLN A 526 -24.72 14.60 -1.86
N LEU A 527 -23.50 14.87 -1.38
CA LEU A 527 -23.26 15.35 -0.01
C LEU A 527 -22.81 16.83 0.05
N GLY A 528 -22.45 17.43 -1.08
CA GLY A 528 -21.88 18.78 -1.15
C GLY A 528 -20.53 18.94 -0.46
N GLN A 529 -19.89 17.83 -0.06
CA GLN A 529 -18.61 17.81 0.67
C GLN A 529 -17.41 17.66 -0.27
N PRO A 530 -16.22 18.18 0.08
CA PRO A 530 -15.01 17.99 -0.73
C PRO A 530 -14.61 16.52 -0.85
N LEU A 531 -14.29 16.08 -2.06
CA LEU A 531 -13.74 14.75 -2.37
C LEU A 531 -12.21 14.76 -2.46
N THR A 532 -11.62 15.90 -2.83
CA THR A 532 -10.17 16.03 -3.02
C THR A 532 -9.43 16.08 -1.68
N PRO A 533 -8.27 15.41 -1.56
CA PRO A 533 -7.37 15.48 -0.39
C PRO A 533 -6.63 16.82 -0.33
N LEU A 534 -7.23 17.91 -0.80
CA LEU A 534 -6.64 19.25 -0.84
C LEU A 534 -7.65 20.26 -0.30
N PHE A 535 -8.27 19.87 0.81
CA PHE A 535 -9.25 20.67 1.53
C PHE A 535 -8.85 20.79 2.99
N LEU A 536 -9.02 21.98 3.56
CA LEU A 536 -8.75 22.28 4.95
C LEU A 536 -9.94 23.01 5.55
N ARG A 537 -10.42 22.54 6.70
CA ARG A 537 -11.47 23.20 7.49
C ARG A 537 -10.91 23.67 8.82
N ILE A 538 -11.10 24.95 9.12
CA ILE A 538 -10.84 25.54 10.44
C ILE A 538 -12.17 25.77 11.13
N SER A 539 -12.34 25.26 12.34
CA SER A 539 -13.58 25.45 13.10
C SER A 539 -13.31 25.82 14.55
N SER A 540 -14.11 26.75 15.07
CA SER A 540 -14.23 27.01 16.51
C SER A 540 -15.52 26.33 17.02
N ALA A 541 -15.39 25.42 17.99
CA ALA A 541 -16.53 24.67 18.53
C ALA A 541 -17.28 25.39 19.69
N GLY A 542 -17.28 26.74 19.69
CA GLY A 542 -17.94 27.55 20.72
C GLY A 542 -17.02 27.96 21.88
N GLN A 543 -17.58 28.62 22.89
CA GLN A 543 -16.81 29.16 24.02
C GLN A 543 -16.06 28.05 24.77
N GLY A 544 -14.74 28.19 24.88
CA GLY A 544 -13.87 27.28 25.65
C GLY A 544 -13.32 26.06 24.89
N GLN A 545 -13.73 25.84 23.62
CA GLN A 545 -13.17 24.77 22.80
C GLN A 545 -12.01 25.30 21.93
N PRO A 546 -10.93 24.52 21.73
CA PRO A 546 -9.81 24.95 20.89
C PRO A 546 -10.27 25.08 19.44
N VAL A 547 -9.72 26.07 18.74
CA VAL A 547 -9.86 26.15 17.28
C VAL A 547 -9.10 24.97 16.68
N VAL A 548 -9.72 24.26 15.75
CA VAL A 548 -9.12 23.07 15.16
C VAL A 548 -9.05 23.12 13.65
N ILE A 549 -7.96 22.57 13.12
CA ILE A 549 -7.85 22.18 11.72
C ILE A 549 -8.30 20.72 11.60
N ASN A 550 -9.23 20.48 10.69
CA ASN A 550 -9.56 19.16 10.14
C ASN A 550 -9.33 19.23 8.63
N SER A 551 -8.51 18.34 8.09
CA SER A 551 -8.10 18.45 6.69
C SER A 551 -7.89 17.06 6.12
N PRO A 552 -8.69 16.59 5.16
CA PRO A 552 -8.36 15.41 4.38
C PRO A 552 -6.99 15.49 3.71
N ALA A 553 -6.44 16.69 3.53
CA ALA A 553 -5.09 16.86 3.00
C ALA A 553 -3.98 16.47 3.97
N PHE A 554 -4.23 16.64 5.27
CA PHE A 554 -3.33 16.14 6.31
C PHE A 554 -3.73 14.74 6.77
N GLU A 555 -5.04 14.47 6.82
CA GLU A 555 -5.81 13.22 6.75
C GLU A 555 -7.20 13.40 7.39
N ALA A 556 -8.22 12.64 6.96
CA ALA A 556 -9.63 12.88 7.34
C ALA A 556 -9.95 12.82 8.85
N THR A 557 -9.09 12.14 9.63
CA THR A 557 -9.23 11.97 11.08
C THR A 557 -8.23 12.79 11.90
N ALA A 558 -7.33 13.52 11.25
CA ALA A 558 -6.36 14.37 11.91
C ALA A 558 -7.04 15.64 12.43
N ARG A 559 -7.08 15.79 13.75
CA ARG A 559 -7.54 17.00 14.46
C ARG A 559 -6.31 17.71 15.05
N LEU A 560 -5.99 18.89 14.53
CA LEU A 560 -4.90 19.72 15.05
C LEU A 560 -5.46 20.90 15.84
N GLU A 561 -4.98 21.10 17.05
CA GLU A 561 -5.48 22.12 17.97
C GLU A 561 -4.59 23.37 17.96
N LYS A 562 -5.22 24.55 17.85
CA LYS A 562 -4.52 25.83 17.90
C LYS A 562 -3.79 26.00 19.23
N GLY A 563 -2.48 26.24 19.15
CA GLY A 563 -1.60 26.47 20.30
C GLY A 563 -1.04 25.19 20.95
N LEU A 564 -1.52 24.00 20.57
CA LEU A 564 -0.97 22.74 21.08
C LEU A 564 0.50 22.60 20.67
N GLN A 565 1.38 22.29 21.63
CA GLN A 565 2.80 22.04 21.39
C GLN A 565 3.03 20.52 21.31
N PRO A 566 3.34 19.94 20.13
CA PRO A 566 3.52 18.49 20.03
C PRO A 566 4.60 17.92 20.97
N ASP A 567 5.66 18.69 21.25
CA ASP A 567 6.77 18.30 22.13
C ASP A 567 6.37 18.20 23.62
N SER A 568 5.22 18.76 23.99
CA SER A 568 4.64 18.60 25.33
C SER A 568 4.06 17.20 25.55
N TRP A 569 3.93 16.39 24.49
CA TRP A 569 3.38 15.05 24.59
C TRP A 569 4.16 14.20 25.57
N ARG A 570 3.44 13.42 26.37
CA ARG A 570 3.99 12.40 27.24
C ARG A 570 3.21 11.12 27.00
N ARG A 571 3.92 9.99 26.95
CA ARG A 571 3.30 8.66 26.85
C ARG A 571 2.29 8.52 27.99
N PRO A 572 1.00 8.28 27.69
CA PRO A 572 0.03 7.95 28.73
C PRO A 572 0.55 6.76 29.53
N VAL A 573 0.44 6.82 30.86
CA VAL A 573 0.68 5.65 31.68
C VAL A 573 -0.50 4.71 31.45
N LEU A 574 -0.31 3.71 30.59
CA LEU A 574 -1.32 2.72 30.24
C LEU A 574 -1.47 1.71 31.39
N CYS A 575 -2.15 2.12 32.45
CA CYS A 575 -2.35 1.43 33.74
C CYS A 575 -1.04 1.00 34.45
N PRO A 576 -0.91 1.21 35.77
CA PRO A 576 0.20 0.60 36.49
C PRO A 576 0.08 -0.92 36.36
N VAL A 577 1.10 -1.58 35.82
CA VAL A 577 1.29 -3.00 36.08
C VAL A 577 1.43 -3.09 37.59
N GLU A 578 0.41 -3.61 38.28
CA GLU A 578 0.55 -3.90 39.70
C GLU A 578 1.82 -4.74 39.84
N PRO A 579 2.81 -4.32 40.65
CA PRO A 579 4.00 -5.12 40.86
C PRO A 579 3.52 -6.50 41.31
N LYS A 580 3.90 -7.55 40.59
CA LYS A 580 3.65 -8.94 40.98
C LYS A 580 4.08 -9.06 42.44
N ALA A 581 3.11 -9.08 43.36
CA ALA A 581 3.38 -9.17 44.77
C ALA A 581 4.13 -10.47 45.01
N ALA A 582 5.41 -10.37 45.34
CA ALA A 582 6.20 -11.49 45.79
C ALA A 582 5.59 -11.96 47.12
N GLY A 583 4.88 -13.10 47.07
CA GLY A 583 4.64 -13.98 48.20
C GLY A 583 3.97 -13.38 49.45
N ALA A 584 2.66 -13.55 49.54
CA ALA A 584 2.03 -13.98 50.80
C ALA A 584 0.71 -14.68 50.48
N VAL A 585 0.78 -16.01 50.34
CA VAL A 585 -0.41 -16.85 50.50
C VAL A 585 -0.75 -16.81 51.98
N THR A 586 -1.71 -15.97 52.37
CA THR A 586 -2.40 -16.09 53.66
C THR A 586 -3.90 -15.92 53.46
N GLY A 587 -4.55 -17.06 53.23
CA GLY A 587 -5.82 -17.47 53.82
C GLY A 587 -7.01 -16.51 53.76
N THR A 588 -7.71 -16.45 52.62
CA THR A 588 -9.14 -16.05 52.60
C THR A 588 -9.92 -16.60 51.41
N LEU A 589 -9.73 -17.87 51.06
CA LEU A 589 -10.55 -18.55 50.04
C LEU A 589 -11.21 -19.86 50.52
N LEU A 590 -11.20 -20.11 51.84
CA LEU A 590 -11.94 -21.21 52.47
C LEU A 590 -13.26 -20.78 53.13
N ALA A 591 -13.60 -19.48 53.13
CA ALA A 591 -14.83 -18.99 53.76
C ALA A 591 -16.03 -18.85 52.80
N THR A 592 -15.81 -18.80 51.48
CA THR A 592 -16.88 -18.62 50.48
C THR A 592 -17.34 -19.92 49.81
N ALA A 593 -16.58 -21.01 49.93
CA ALA A 593 -16.97 -22.33 49.40
C ALA A 593 -17.92 -23.11 50.36
N ALA A 594 -17.94 -22.79 51.65
CA ALA A 594 -18.81 -23.44 52.63
C ALA A 594 -20.26 -22.89 52.64
N ALA A 595 -20.49 -21.69 52.08
CA ALA A 595 -21.83 -21.09 52.03
C ALA A 595 -22.65 -21.51 50.78
N ALA A 596 -22.00 -22.04 49.74
CA ALA A 596 -22.67 -22.42 48.49
C ALA A 596 -23.20 -23.86 48.47
N VAL A 597 -22.75 -24.74 49.38
CA VAL A 597 -23.21 -26.15 49.45
C VAL A 597 -24.44 -26.31 50.37
N ALA A 598 -24.73 -25.33 51.25
CA ALA A 598 -25.90 -25.39 52.12
C ALA A 598 -27.21 -24.88 51.48
N ALA A 599 -27.14 -24.18 50.33
CA ALA A 599 -28.31 -23.58 49.69
C ALA A 599 -29.00 -24.50 48.65
N THR A 600 -28.40 -25.64 48.28
CA THR A 600 -28.95 -26.59 47.30
C THR A 600 -29.69 -27.79 47.92
N ALA A 601 -29.87 -27.84 49.24
CA ALA A 601 -30.60 -28.91 49.94
C ALA A 601 -32.01 -28.51 50.43
N ALA A 602 -32.54 -27.35 50.01
CA ALA A 602 -33.86 -26.85 50.43
C ALA A 602 -34.87 -26.66 49.28
N PHE A 603 -34.69 -27.39 48.17
CA PHE A 603 -35.68 -27.51 47.09
C PHE A 603 -35.83 -28.97 46.63
N SER A 604 -36.17 -29.84 47.59
CA SER A 604 -36.88 -31.12 47.35
C SER A 604 -37.34 -31.65 48.72
N GLY A 605 -38.59 -31.36 49.07
CA GLY A 605 -39.25 -31.73 50.32
C GLY A 605 -40.60 -31.05 50.40
#